data_AF-A0A9P8EDN7-F1
#
_entry.id   AF-A0A9P8EDN7-F1
#
_cell.length_a   1.000
_cell.length_b   1.000
_cell.length_c   1.000
_cell.angle_alpha   90.00
_cell.angle_beta   90.00
_cell.angle_gamma   90.00
#
_symmetry.space_group_name_H-M   'P 1'
#
loop_
_entity.id
_entity.type
_entity.pdbx_description
1 polymer ?
#
loop_
_entity_poly.entity_id
_entity_poly.type
_entity_poly.pdbx_seq_one_letter_code
_entity_poly.pdbx_strand_id
1 'polypeptide(L)'
;MATTKINLSAPIYGSDGTGIVPNNADERVEPAGELLSVVQQAFRRQLRKAGQQGDAMRAMFDIGEYGSVEFVGQMPVGYTHIRYVRNGRNDIRIYGHPSGKFFDSAAKFVPHVVFLLRLKVDDCECELCGH
;
A
#
# COMPACT_ATOMS: atom_id res chain seq x y z
N MET A 1 18.52 2.08 -16.41
CA MET A 1 17.86 1.50 -15.23
C MET A 1 16.46 1.07 -15.64
N ALA A 2 16.09 -0.19 -15.42
CA ALA A 2 14.74 -0.66 -15.74
C ALA A 2 13.76 -0.18 -14.66
N THR A 3 12.66 0.45 -15.09
CA THR A 3 11.59 0.88 -14.20
C THR A 3 10.32 0.15 -14.59
N THR A 4 9.81 -0.68 -13.69
CA THR A 4 8.55 -1.38 -13.85
C THR A 4 7.42 -0.47 -13.38
N LYS A 5 6.52 -0.11 -14.31
CA LYS A 5 5.34 0.71 -14.00
C LYS A 5 4.15 -0.19 -13.70
N ILE A 6 3.51 0.05 -12.57
CA ILE A 6 2.36 -0.75 -12.09
C ILE A 6 1.20 0.19 -11.83
N ASN A 7 0.07 -0.04 -12.50
CA ASN A 7 -1.16 0.66 -12.18
C ASN A 7 -1.96 -0.14 -11.15
N LEU A 8 -1.95 0.30 -9.88
CA LEU A 8 -2.62 -0.42 -8.78
C LEU A 8 -4.15 -0.45 -8.94
N SER A 9 -4.75 0.45 -9.71
CA SER A 9 -6.18 0.44 -10.01
C SER A 9 -6.55 -0.42 -11.22
N ALA A 10 -5.57 -1.07 -11.86
CA ALA A 10 -5.85 -1.91 -13.03
C ALA A 10 -6.75 -3.10 -12.63
N PRO A 11 -7.80 -3.44 -13.41
CA PRO A 11 -8.76 -4.51 -13.08
C PRO A 11 -8.13 -5.89 -12.93
N ILE A 12 -6.91 -6.08 -13.44
CA ILE A 12 -6.16 -7.33 -13.29
C ILE A 12 -5.77 -7.60 -11.84
N TYR A 13 -5.57 -6.56 -11.02
CA TYR A 13 -5.28 -6.69 -9.60
C TYR A 13 -6.59 -6.80 -8.84
N GLY A 14 -6.79 -7.88 -8.09
CA GLY A 14 -7.93 -7.99 -7.19
C GLY A 14 -7.86 -6.86 -6.17
N SER A 15 -8.91 -6.04 -6.08
CA SER A 15 -9.07 -5.11 -4.96
C SER A 15 -10.14 -5.63 -4.03
N ASP A 16 -9.80 -5.76 -2.76
CA ASP A 16 -10.71 -6.10 -1.66
C ASP A 16 -11.13 -4.86 -0.86
N GLY A 17 -10.83 -3.66 -1.39
CA GLY A 17 -11.17 -2.39 -0.76
C GLY A 17 -12.69 -2.25 -0.57
N THR A 18 -13.11 -2.06 0.67
CA THR A 18 -14.52 -1.96 1.06
C THR A 18 -15.17 -0.62 0.68
N GLY A 19 -14.36 0.40 0.35
CA GLY A 19 -14.85 1.76 0.10
C GLY A 19 -15.33 2.46 1.36
N ILE A 20 -15.05 1.91 2.55
CA ILE A 20 -15.40 2.54 3.83
C ILE A 20 -14.65 3.86 3.93
N VAL A 21 -15.42 4.93 3.95
CA VAL A 21 -14.94 6.29 4.19
C VAL A 21 -15.10 6.59 5.68
N PRO A 22 -14.06 7.11 6.36
CA PRO A 22 -14.22 7.54 7.75
C PRO A 22 -15.32 8.59 7.88
N ASN A 23 -16.16 8.45 8.92
CA ASN A 23 -17.31 9.34 9.19
C ASN A 23 -17.14 10.14 10.49
N ASN A 24 -15.91 10.27 10.99
CA ASN A 24 -15.63 11.04 12.19
C ASN A 24 -15.55 12.53 11.86
N ALA A 25 -16.12 13.38 12.72
CA ALA A 25 -16.24 14.83 12.46
C ALA A 25 -14.89 15.54 12.22
N ASP A 26 -13.82 15.03 12.82
CA ASP A 26 -12.45 15.59 12.73
C ASP A 26 -11.58 14.90 11.68
N GLU A 27 -12.09 13.88 10.98
CA GLU A 27 -11.34 13.13 9.99
C GLU A 27 -11.67 13.63 8.58
N ARG A 28 -10.68 14.22 7.91
CA ARG A 28 -10.79 14.65 6.51
C ARG A 28 -10.03 13.70 5.60
N VAL A 29 -10.75 13.18 4.62
CA VAL A 29 -10.20 12.33 3.57
C VAL A 29 -9.31 13.16 2.66
N GLU A 30 -8.09 12.67 2.49
CA GLU A 30 -7.13 13.27 1.58
C GLU A 30 -7.37 12.81 0.14
N PRO A 31 -6.97 13.60 -0.88
CA PRO A 31 -7.10 13.20 -2.28
C PRO A 31 -6.40 11.87 -2.58
N ALA A 32 -6.98 11.04 -3.45
CA ALA A 32 -6.45 9.71 -3.78
C ALA A 32 -4.98 9.70 -4.28
N GLY A 33 -4.52 10.76 -4.95
CA GLY A 33 -3.13 10.88 -5.43
C GLY A 33 -2.10 10.96 -4.30
N GLU A 34 -2.47 11.48 -3.14
CA GLU A 34 -1.59 11.55 -1.96
C GLU A 34 -1.35 10.15 -1.38
N LEU A 35 -2.36 9.29 -1.36
CA LEU A 35 -2.19 7.92 -0.85
C LEU A 35 -1.19 7.14 -1.70
N LEU A 36 -1.31 7.27 -3.03
CA LEU A 36 -0.42 6.60 -3.98
C LEU A 36 1.03 7.04 -3.76
N SER A 37 1.28 8.33 -3.56
CA SER A 37 2.63 8.86 -3.35
C SER A 37 3.26 8.35 -2.04
N VAL A 38 2.48 8.28 -0.96
CA VAL A 38 2.93 7.79 0.34
C VAL A 38 3.21 6.28 0.29
N VAL A 39 2.31 5.50 -0.34
CA VAL A 39 2.49 4.06 -0.53
C VAL A 39 3.69 3.78 -1.43
N GLN A 40 3.86 4.54 -2.51
CA GLN A 40 5.04 4.47 -3.37
C GLN A 40 6.35 4.67 -2.58
N GLN A 41 6.38 5.68 -1.69
CA GLN A 41 7.56 5.96 -0.88
C GLN A 41 7.84 4.82 0.12
N ALA A 42 6.80 4.31 0.80
CA ALA A 42 6.92 3.20 1.73
C ALA A 42 7.39 1.91 1.03
N PHE A 43 6.83 1.61 -0.13
CA PHE A 43 7.18 0.45 -0.95
C PHE A 43 8.64 0.51 -1.41
N ARG A 44 9.10 1.65 -1.93
CA ARG A 44 10.52 1.84 -2.31
C ARG A 44 11.47 1.66 -1.14
N ARG A 45 11.10 2.11 0.07
CA ARG A 45 11.90 1.89 1.27
C ARG A 45 12.02 0.41 1.60
N GLN A 46 10.94 -0.36 1.46
CA GLN A 46 10.97 -1.82 1.69
C GLN A 46 11.78 -2.56 0.61
N LEU A 47 11.62 -2.21 -0.68
CA LEU A 47 12.44 -2.76 -1.76
C LEU A 47 13.95 -2.58 -1.53
N ARG A 48 14.35 -1.44 -0.98
CA ARG A 48 15.76 -1.09 -0.73
C ARG A 48 16.31 -1.68 0.57
N LYS A 49 15.49 -2.30 1.42
CA LYS A 49 16.02 -2.99 2.60
C LYS A 49 16.91 -4.15 2.14
N ALA A 50 18.09 -4.25 2.74
CA ALA A 50 18.95 -5.40 2.57
C ALA A 50 18.37 -6.61 3.32
N GLY A 51 18.57 -7.81 2.77
CA GLY A 51 18.13 -9.08 3.36
C GLY A 51 16.87 -9.66 2.71
N GLN A 52 16.44 -10.81 3.25
CA GLN A 52 15.48 -11.72 2.62
C GLN A 52 14.18 -11.06 2.14
N GLN A 53 13.62 -10.11 2.90
CA GLN A 53 12.39 -9.41 2.49
C GLN A 53 12.59 -8.53 1.25
N GLY A 54 13.64 -7.70 1.22
CA GLY A 54 13.89 -6.82 0.09
C GLY A 54 14.32 -7.60 -1.16
N ASP A 55 15.10 -8.66 -0.98
CA ASP A 55 15.52 -9.55 -2.07
C ASP A 55 14.34 -10.33 -2.65
N ALA A 56 13.43 -10.85 -1.80
CA ALA A 56 12.21 -11.51 -2.25
C ALA A 56 11.26 -10.57 -3.00
N MET A 57 11.11 -9.31 -2.53
CA MET A 57 10.32 -8.33 -3.26
C MET A 57 10.95 -7.98 -4.61
N ARG A 58 12.28 -7.79 -4.68
CA ARG A 58 12.96 -7.53 -5.96
C ARG A 58 12.80 -8.70 -6.94
N ALA A 59 12.95 -9.94 -6.47
CA ALA A 59 12.72 -11.14 -7.26
C ALA A 59 11.26 -11.23 -7.78
N MET A 60 10.28 -10.88 -6.95
CA MET A 60 8.86 -10.91 -7.34
C MET A 60 8.54 -10.02 -8.54
N PHE A 61 9.20 -8.88 -8.68
CA PHE A 61 8.96 -7.94 -9.78
C PHE A 61 9.97 -8.10 -10.94
N ASP A 62 10.81 -9.13 -10.91
CA ASP A 62 11.91 -9.34 -11.85
C ASP A 62 12.76 -8.07 -12.04
N ILE A 63 13.01 -7.35 -10.94
CA ILE A 63 13.83 -6.15 -10.94
C ILE A 63 15.22 -6.49 -10.38
N GLY A 64 16.25 -6.18 -11.16
CA GLY A 64 17.64 -6.30 -10.70
C GLY A 64 17.95 -5.36 -9.52
N GLU A 65 19.16 -5.45 -8.97
CA GLU A 65 19.62 -4.67 -7.81
C GLU A 65 19.37 -3.15 -7.94
N TYR A 66 19.45 -2.63 -9.17
CA TYR A 66 19.23 -1.21 -9.50
C TYR A 66 17.89 -0.94 -10.20
N GLY A 67 17.01 -1.93 -10.28
CA GLY A 67 15.67 -1.76 -10.82
C GLY A 67 14.76 -1.00 -9.86
N SER A 68 13.68 -0.42 -10.39
CA SER A 68 12.72 0.30 -9.55
C SER A 68 11.29 -0.01 -9.97
N VAL A 69 10.38 0.09 -9.00
CA VAL A 69 8.93 0.03 -9.25
C VAL A 69 8.37 1.43 -9.08
N GLU A 70 7.48 1.79 -9.99
CA GLU A 70 6.70 3.02 -9.96
C GLU A 70 5.21 2.69 -10.09
N PHE A 71 4.46 3.01 -9.06
CA PHE A 71 3.01 3.01 -9.06
C PHE A 71 2.52 4.24 -9.82
N VAL A 72 1.70 3.99 -10.82
CA VAL A 72 1.08 5.01 -11.67
C VAL A 72 -0.44 4.92 -11.56
N GLY A 73 -1.16 5.96 -11.98
CA GLY A 73 -2.62 5.95 -11.97
C GLY A 73 -3.18 6.21 -10.57
N GLN A 74 -3.97 5.27 -10.04
CA GLN A 74 -4.68 5.41 -8.78
C GLN A 74 -4.45 4.20 -7.87
N MET A 75 -4.81 4.34 -6.59
CA MET A 75 -4.84 3.23 -5.64
C MET A 75 -5.86 2.16 -6.04
N PRO A 76 -5.73 0.92 -5.52
CA PRO A 76 -6.78 -0.09 -5.68
C PRO A 76 -8.12 0.46 -5.20
N VAL A 77 -9.19 0.14 -5.94
CA VAL A 77 -10.54 0.66 -5.66
C VAL A 77 -10.96 0.30 -4.23
N GLY A 78 -11.55 1.26 -3.52
CA GLY A 78 -12.10 1.05 -2.19
C GLY A 78 -11.13 1.30 -1.02
N TYR A 79 -9.90 1.75 -1.31
CA TYR A 79 -8.97 2.25 -0.30
C TYR A 79 -8.97 3.78 -0.24
N THR A 80 -8.88 4.32 0.97
CA THR A 80 -8.80 5.76 1.22
C THR A 80 -7.89 6.06 2.42
N HIS A 81 -7.56 7.33 2.64
CA HIS A 81 -6.75 7.72 3.80
C HIS A 81 -7.09 9.10 4.35
N ILE A 82 -6.65 9.31 5.59
CA ILE A 82 -6.61 10.62 6.23
C ILE A 82 -5.19 10.89 6.72
N ARG A 83 -4.85 12.17 6.85
CA ARG A 83 -3.69 12.62 7.63
C ARG A 83 -4.15 13.35 8.86
N TYR A 84 -3.46 13.14 9.96
CA TYR A 84 -3.76 13.81 11.23
C TYR A 84 -2.48 14.09 12.01
N VAL A 85 -2.51 15.08 12.88
CA VAL A 85 -1.37 15.40 13.76
C VAL A 85 -1.59 14.73 15.10
N ARG A 86 -0.65 13.87 15.51
CA ARG A 86 -0.63 13.24 16.83
C ARG A 86 0.68 13.59 17.52
N ASN A 87 0.61 14.21 18.69
CA ASN A 87 1.79 14.60 19.47
C ASN A 87 2.83 15.39 18.64
N GLY A 88 2.37 16.29 17.77
CA GLY A 88 3.23 17.09 16.89
C GLY A 88 3.84 16.33 15.70
N ARG A 89 3.43 15.08 15.45
CA ARG A 89 3.86 14.26 14.31
C ARG A 89 2.70 14.06 13.35
N ASN A 90 2.99 14.13 12.05
CA ASN A 90 2.03 13.80 11.00
C ASN A 90 1.90 12.28 10.90
N ASP A 91 0.74 11.75 11.25
CA ASP A 91 0.34 10.35 11.12
C ASP A 91 -0.66 10.18 9.96
N ILE A 92 -0.85 8.92 9.54
CA ILE A 92 -1.77 8.51 8.48
C ILE A 92 -2.66 7.38 8.99
N ARG A 93 -3.92 7.33 8.55
CA ARG A 93 -4.73 6.10 8.61
C ARG A 93 -5.20 5.74 7.23
N ILE A 94 -5.03 4.47 6.84
CA ILE A 94 -5.47 3.93 5.56
C ILE A 94 -6.64 2.99 5.81
N TYR A 95 -7.79 3.36 5.28
CA TYR A 95 -9.06 2.64 5.40
C TYR A 95 -9.37 1.86 4.12
N GLY A 96 -10.27 0.88 4.23
CA GLY A 96 -10.72 0.06 3.10
C GLY A 96 -10.49 -1.43 3.30
N HIS A 97 -9.68 -1.85 4.26
CA HIS A 97 -9.39 -3.28 4.48
C HIS A 97 -10.67 -4.08 4.84
N PRO A 98 -10.86 -5.32 4.34
CA PRO A 98 -12.03 -6.15 4.61
C PRO A 98 -12.35 -6.40 6.08
N SER A 99 -11.34 -6.42 6.95
CA SER A 99 -11.53 -6.58 8.41
C SER A 99 -12.22 -5.38 9.08
N GLY A 100 -12.46 -4.28 8.36
CA GLY A 100 -13.02 -3.03 8.89
C GLY A 100 -12.04 -2.19 9.72
N LYS A 101 -10.82 -2.69 9.93
CA LYS A 101 -9.72 -1.95 10.59
C LYS A 101 -8.96 -1.08 9.58
N PHE A 102 -8.10 -0.20 10.08
CA PHE A 102 -7.22 0.66 9.28
C PHE A 102 -5.75 0.38 9.55
N PHE A 103 -4.89 0.67 8.57
CA PHE A 103 -3.45 0.69 8.78
C PHE A 103 -3.02 2.07 9.30
N ASP A 104 -2.23 2.12 10.37
CA ASP A 104 -1.73 3.38 10.97
C ASP A 104 -0.43 3.90 10.30
N SER A 105 0.06 3.21 9.27
CA SER A 105 1.17 3.66 8.43
C SER A 105 1.13 3.01 7.06
N ALA A 106 1.65 3.72 6.05
CA ALA A 106 1.80 3.13 4.72
C ALA A 106 2.77 1.93 4.71
N ALA A 107 3.78 1.90 5.58
CA ALA A 107 4.70 0.78 5.68
C ALA A 107 3.99 -0.53 6.09
N LYS A 108 3.02 -0.45 6.99
CA LYS A 108 2.20 -1.60 7.40
C LYS A 108 1.19 -2.02 6.34
N PHE A 109 0.81 -1.10 5.45
CA PHE A 109 -0.07 -1.41 4.32
C PHE A 109 0.65 -2.08 3.14
N VAL A 110 1.96 -1.86 2.96
CA VAL A 110 2.72 -2.44 1.83
C VAL A 110 2.58 -3.96 1.69
N PRO A 111 2.66 -4.79 2.76
CA PRO A 111 2.43 -6.23 2.63
C PRO A 111 1.08 -6.57 2.00
N HIS A 112 0.04 -5.79 2.31
CA HIS A 112 -1.28 -5.94 1.67
C HIS A 112 -1.23 -5.57 0.20
N VAL A 113 -0.57 -4.47 -0.16
CA VAL A 113 -0.37 -4.08 -1.58
C VAL A 113 0.37 -5.18 -2.35
N VAL A 114 1.41 -5.77 -1.77
CA VAL A 114 2.13 -6.91 -2.36
C VAL A 114 1.20 -8.10 -2.57
N PHE A 115 0.34 -8.41 -1.60
CA PHE A 115 -0.69 -9.44 -1.74
C PHE A 115 -1.65 -9.17 -2.90
N LEU A 116 -2.17 -7.93 -3.03
CA LEU A 116 -3.05 -7.54 -4.15
C LEU A 116 -2.34 -7.72 -5.51
N LEU A 117 -1.04 -7.48 -5.57
CA LEU A 117 -0.20 -7.66 -6.76
C LEU A 117 0.10 -9.13 -7.09
N ARG A 118 0.06 -10.04 -6.10
CA ARG A 118 0.34 -11.48 -6.28
C ARG A 118 -0.80 -12.28 -6.91
N LEU A 119 -1.97 -11.67 -7.14
CA LEU A 119 -3.12 -12.29 -7.83
C LEU A 119 -3.60 -13.63 -7.24
N LYS A 120 -3.52 -13.79 -5.91
CA LYS A 120 -3.85 -14.98 -5.07
C LYS A 120 -2.69 -15.94 -4.79
N VAL A 121 -1.99 -15.68 -3.71
CA VAL A 121 -1.35 -16.71 -2.89
C VAL A 121 -1.85 -16.50 -1.48
N ASP A 122 -2.38 -17.56 -0.86
CA ASP A 122 -3.36 -17.55 0.24
C ASP A 122 -2.87 -16.98 1.60
N ASP A 123 -1.71 -16.33 1.65
CA ASP A 123 -1.11 -15.81 2.89
C ASP A 123 -0.74 -14.33 2.74
N CYS A 124 -1.70 -13.43 3.03
CA CYS A 124 -1.38 -12.02 3.20
C CYS A 124 -0.67 -11.80 4.55
N GLU A 125 0.58 -11.33 4.50
CA GLU A 125 1.41 -11.06 5.69
C GLU A 125 1.10 -9.69 6.35
N CYS A 126 0.03 -9.01 5.94
CA CYS A 126 -0.34 -7.74 6.56
C CYS A 126 -0.91 -7.98 7.98
N GLU A 127 -0.72 -7.00 8.86
CA GLU A 127 -1.17 -7.08 10.26
C GLU A 127 -2.71 -7.22 10.41
N LEU A 128 -3.48 -6.97 9.34
CA LEU A 128 -4.93 -6.99 9.36
C LEU A 128 -5.55 -8.28 8.76
N CYS A 129 -4.78 -9.09 8.02
CA CYS A 129 -5.24 -10.37 7.46
C CYS A 129 -4.94 -11.56 8.37
N GLY A 130 -3.86 -11.50 9.16
CA GLY A 130 -3.41 -12.61 10.03
C GLY A 130 -4.10 -12.71 11.40
N HIS A 131 -5.26 -12.08 11.60
CA HIS A 131 -5.98 -12.01 12.88
C HIS A 131 -7.50 -12.11 12.71
#